data_AF-A0A849SGQ7-F1
#
_entry.id   AF-A0A849SGQ7-F1
#
_cell.length_a   1.000
_cell.length_b   1.000
_cell.length_c   1.000
_cell.angle_alpha   90.00
_cell.angle_beta   90.00
_cell.angle_gamma   90.00
#
_symmetry.space_group_name_H-M   'P 1'
#
loop_
_entity.id
_entity.type
_entity.pdbx_description
1 polymer ?
#
loop_
_entity_poly.entity_id
_entity_poly.type
_entity_poly.pdbx_seq_one_letter_code
_entity_poly.pdbx_strand_id
1 'polypeptide(L)'
;MKCAECGTTVKTRKENYRYDECGLKYVTLVGVEVSRCSKCANYEISIPQIEGLHRLIARILIDKATRFTGDEIRFLRKSLGWSGADFARHVEGSGTKRASITRLDLESRNQVWKLAS
;
A
#
# COMPACT_ATOMS: atom_id res chain seq x y z
N MET A 1 9.79 24.81 0.39
CA MET A 1 11.03 24.00 0.52
C MET A 1 11.91 24.17 -0.72
N LYS A 2 13.24 24.09 -0.57
CA LYS A 2 14.19 24.12 -1.70
C LYS A 2 14.65 22.71 -2.01
N CYS A 3 14.93 22.41 -3.27
CA CYS A 3 15.45 21.13 -3.71
C CYS A 3 16.86 20.93 -3.17
N ALA A 4 17.13 19.77 -2.54
CA ALA A 4 18.47 19.45 -2.03
C ALA A 4 19.53 19.37 -3.16
N GLU A 5 19.11 18.98 -4.37
CA GLU A 5 20.03 18.75 -5.50
C GLU A 5 20.43 20.03 -6.24
N CYS A 6 19.49 20.98 -6.40
CA CYS A 6 19.69 22.15 -7.27
C CYS A 6 19.28 23.49 -6.65
N GLY A 7 18.85 23.49 -5.38
CA GLY A 7 18.48 24.69 -4.64
C GLY A 7 17.19 25.40 -5.11
N THR A 8 16.51 24.89 -6.14
CA THR A 8 15.31 25.51 -6.73
C THR A 8 14.06 25.21 -5.91
N THR A 9 13.01 26.02 -6.05
CA THR A 9 11.71 25.81 -5.39
C THR A 9 11.07 24.49 -5.81
N VAL A 10 10.62 23.72 -4.82
CA VAL A 10 9.86 22.48 -5.02
C VAL A 10 8.37 22.79 -4.88
N LYS A 11 7.55 22.16 -5.73
CA LYS A 11 6.09 22.27 -5.66
C LYS A 11 5.52 20.95 -5.15
N THR A 12 4.76 21.00 -4.07
CA THR A 12 4.06 19.85 -3.50
C THR A 12 2.63 19.83 -4.04
N ARG A 13 2.20 18.65 -4.52
CA ARG A 13 0.83 18.41 -4.99
C ARG A 13 0.35 17.06 -4.49
N LYS A 14 -0.96 16.93 -4.31
CA LYS A 14 -1.58 15.62 -4.04
C LYS A 14 -1.79 14.91 -5.38
N GLU A 15 -1.14 13.77 -5.53
CA GLU A 15 -1.20 12.95 -6.74
C GLU A 15 -1.48 11.49 -6.37
N ASN A 16 -1.94 10.70 -7.33
CA ASN A 16 -2.04 9.26 -7.17
C ASN A 16 -0.68 8.64 -7.50
N TYR A 17 -0.13 7.87 -6.59
CA TYR A 17 1.17 7.22 -6.74
C TYR A 17 1.03 5.71 -6.76
N ARG A 18 1.60 5.07 -7.77
CA ARG A 18 1.69 3.61 -7.83
C ARG A 18 2.83 3.15 -6.93
N TYR A 19 2.49 2.40 -5.89
CA TYR A 19 3.43 2.00 -4.86
C TYR A 19 4.04 0.64 -5.17
N ASP A 20 4.89 0.60 -6.20
CA ASP A 20 5.53 -0.64 -6.65
C ASP A 20 6.61 -1.14 -5.67
N GLU A 21 7.09 -0.28 -4.76
CA GLU A 21 8.13 -0.58 -3.76
C GLU A 21 7.69 -1.64 -2.74
N CYS A 22 6.38 -1.83 -2.53
CA CYS A 22 5.89 -2.92 -1.70
C CYS A 22 5.97 -4.30 -2.39
N GLY A 23 6.23 -4.34 -3.70
CA GLY A 23 6.25 -5.57 -4.49
C GLY A 23 4.87 -6.02 -4.99
N LEU A 24 3.81 -5.23 -4.76
CA LEU A 24 2.47 -5.46 -5.30
C LEU A 24 2.20 -4.49 -6.44
N LYS A 25 2.08 -5.01 -7.66
CA LYS A 25 1.95 -4.20 -8.88
C LYS A 25 0.63 -3.43 -9.01
N TYR A 26 -0.34 -3.65 -8.14
CA TYR A 26 -1.68 -3.06 -8.27
C TYR A 26 -2.02 -2.09 -7.13
N VAL A 27 -1.08 -1.81 -6.24
CA VAL A 27 -1.31 -0.89 -5.11
C VAL A 27 -1.07 0.55 -5.57
N THR A 28 -2.09 1.39 -5.42
CA THR A 28 -2.00 2.84 -5.70
C THR A 28 -2.39 3.60 -4.45
N LEU A 29 -1.51 4.49 -4.00
CA LEU A 29 -1.77 5.44 -2.92
C LEU A 29 -2.45 6.67 -3.52
N VAL A 30 -3.66 6.94 -3.07
CA VAL A 30 -4.48 8.05 -3.57
C VAL A 30 -4.22 9.29 -2.73
N GLY A 31 -3.97 10.42 -3.40
CA GLY A 31 -3.84 11.72 -2.73
C GLY A 31 -2.58 11.86 -1.86
N VAL A 32 -1.50 11.19 -2.22
CA VAL A 32 -0.20 11.35 -1.53
C VAL A 32 0.47 12.65 -1.93
N GLU A 33 1.20 13.24 -1.01
CA GLU A 33 1.94 14.46 -1.26
C GLU A 33 3.23 14.15 -2.02
N VAL A 34 3.28 14.59 -3.27
CA VAL A 34 4.44 14.47 -4.15
C VAL A 34 5.03 15.86 -4.34
N SER A 35 6.28 16.00 -3.93
CA SER A 35 7.07 17.21 -4.01
C SER A 35 8.00 17.12 -5.21
N ARG A 36 7.66 17.80 -6.31
CA ARG A 36 8.45 17.78 -7.56
C ARG A 36 9.26 19.07 -7.71
N CYS A 37 10.53 18.93 -8.05
CA CYS A 37 11.34 20.08 -8.43
C CYS A 37 10.88 20.58 -9.81
N SER A 38 10.75 21.90 -9.99
CA SER A 38 10.37 22.48 -11.28
C SER A 38 11.51 22.58 -12.28
N LYS A 39 12.75 22.31 -11.86
CA LYS A 39 13.96 22.51 -12.67
C LYS A 39 14.76 21.23 -12.91
N CYS A 40 14.81 20.32 -11.93
CA CYS A 40 15.43 19.01 -12.10
C CYS A 40 14.37 17.90 -12.03
N ALA A 41 14.74 16.70 -12.47
CA ALA A 41 13.86 15.53 -12.43
C ALA A 41 13.68 14.92 -11.03
N ASN A 42 14.11 15.63 -9.97
CA ASN A 42 13.99 15.12 -8.61
C ASN A 42 12.57 15.28 -8.08
N TYR A 43 12.08 14.23 -7.43
CA TYR A 43 10.79 14.24 -6.75
C TYR A 43 10.88 13.43 -5.46
N GLU A 44 10.09 13.83 -4.48
CA GLU A 44 10.00 13.20 -3.17
C GLU A 44 8.55 12.92 -2.84
N ILE A 45 8.27 11.74 -2.29
CA ILE A 45 6.93 11.31 -1.92
C ILE A 45 6.87 11.24 -0.41
N SER A 46 5.97 12.01 0.19
CA SER A 46 5.78 12.00 1.63
C SER A 46 4.78 10.90 2.01
N ILE A 47 5.28 9.83 2.63
CA ILE A 47 4.47 8.75 3.20
C ILE A 47 4.70 8.76 4.72
N PRO A 48 3.82 9.39 5.52
CA PRO A 48 4.09 9.65 6.92
C PRO A 48 4.13 8.39 7.80
N GLN A 49 3.54 7.27 7.35
CA GLN A 49 3.41 6.02 8.12
C GLN A 49 3.55 4.79 7.22
N ILE A 50 4.78 4.52 6.75
CA ILE A 50 5.05 3.38 5.85
C ILE A 50 4.71 2.04 6.53
N GLU A 51 5.05 1.87 7.80
CA GLU A 51 4.75 0.62 8.52
C GLU A 51 3.22 0.42 8.69
N GLY A 52 2.50 1.48 9.06
CA GLY A 52 1.04 1.46 9.13
C GLY A 52 0.38 1.16 7.79
N LEU A 53 0.94 1.70 6.70
CA LEU A 53 0.51 1.40 5.34
C LEU A 53 0.70 -0.08 5.00
N HIS A 54 1.86 -0.68 5.32
CA HIS A 54 2.10 -2.10 5.09
C HIS A 54 1.17 -2.99 5.90
N ARG A 55 0.91 -2.66 7.17
CA ARG A 55 -0.07 -3.38 8.01
C ARG A 55 -1.49 -3.28 7.45
N LEU A 56 -1.87 -2.10 6.93
CA LEU A 56 -3.17 -1.90 6.28
C LEU A 56 -3.31 -2.75 5.02
N ILE A 57 -2.28 -2.77 4.16
CA ILE A 57 -2.26 -3.61 2.96
C ILE A 57 -2.36 -5.08 3.36
N ALA A 58 -1.57 -5.53 4.34
CA ALA A 58 -1.61 -6.91 4.82
C ALA A 58 -3.01 -7.31 5.33
N ARG A 59 -3.68 -6.42 6.08
CA ARG A 59 -5.04 -6.67 6.55
C ARG A 59 -6.06 -6.76 5.41
N ILE A 60 -5.99 -5.86 4.44
CA ILE A 60 -6.85 -5.90 3.24
C ILE A 60 -6.65 -7.20 2.46
N LEU A 61 -5.40 -7.67 2.35
CA LEU A 61 -5.11 -8.95 1.70
C LEU A 61 -5.70 -10.11 2.49
N ILE A 62 -5.49 -10.19 3.80
CA ILE A 62 -6.02 -11.27 4.64
C ILE A 62 -7.55 -11.33 4.58
N ASP A 63 -8.21 -10.18 4.54
CA ASP A 63 -9.68 -10.08 4.43
C ASP A 63 -10.21 -10.37 3.01
N LYS A 64 -9.33 -10.49 2.01
CA LYS A 64 -9.70 -10.77 0.62
C LYS A 64 -10.22 -12.20 0.49
N ALA A 65 -11.45 -12.35 -0.01
CA ALA A 65 -12.07 -13.67 -0.21
C ALA A 65 -11.44 -14.50 -1.35
N THR A 66 -10.61 -13.88 -2.20
CA THR A 66 -9.98 -14.54 -3.35
C THR A 66 -8.68 -15.23 -2.99
N ARG A 67 -8.24 -16.19 -3.81
CA ARG A 67 -6.90 -16.77 -3.69
C ARG A 67 -5.81 -15.69 -3.75
N PHE A 68 -4.81 -15.86 -2.90
CA PHE A 68 -3.60 -15.07 -2.94
C PHE A 68 -2.79 -15.39 -4.19
N THR A 69 -2.26 -14.36 -4.83
CA THR A 69 -1.23 -14.46 -5.86
C THR A 69 0.14 -14.69 -5.21
N GLY A 70 1.11 -15.18 -5.98
CA GLY A 70 2.48 -15.39 -5.45
C GLY A 70 3.13 -14.10 -4.92
N ASP A 71 2.80 -12.94 -5.51
CA ASP A 71 3.29 -11.63 -5.05
C ASP A 71 2.66 -11.23 -3.71
N GLU A 72 1.36 -11.48 -3.52
CA GLU A 72 0.65 -11.26 -2.26
C GLU A 72 1.19 -12.14 -1.13
N ILE A 73 1.46 -13.42 -1.40
CA ILE A 73 2.05 -14.34 -0.42
C ILE A 73 3.46 -13.87 -0.02
N ARG A 74 4.27 -13.42 -0.99
CA ARG A 74 5.60 -12.88 -0.72
C ARG A 74 5.54 -11.62 0.13
N PHE A 75 4.60 -10.71 -0.16
CA PHE A 75 4.38 -9.52 0.64
C PHE A 75 3.99 -9.89 2.08
N LEU A 76 2.96 -10.75 2.24
CA LEU A 76 2.46 -11.14 3.56
C LEU A 76 3.53 -11.81 4.41
N ARG A 77 4.28 -12.75 3.84
CA ARG A 77 5.40 -13.39 4.54
C ARG A 77 6.44 -12.40 5.04
N LYS A 78 6.82 -11.42 4.22
CA LYS A 78 7.78 -10.37 4.61
C LYS A 78 7.20 -9.48 5.71
N SER A 79 5.93 -9.11 5.59
CA SER A 79 5.26 -8.26 6.59
C SER A 79 5.05 -8.96 7.95
N LEU A 80 4.85 -10.28 7.94
CA LEU A 80 4.59 -11.09 9.14
C LEU A 80 5.85 -11.77 9.70
N GLY A 81 6.96 -11.76 8.96
CA GLY A 81 8.19 -12.48 9.32
C GLY A 81 8.06 -14.01 9.26
N TRP A 82 7.05 -14.53 8.56
CA TRP A 82 6.74 -15.96 8.55
C TRP A 82 7.52 -16.74 7.48
N SER A 83 7.87 -17.98 7.82
CA SER A 83 8.36 -18.94 6.83
C SER A 83 7.24 -19.39 5.89
N GLY A 84 7.59 -20.04 4.77
CA GLY A 84 6.60 -20.51 3.79
C GLY A 84 5.68 -21.58 4.38
N ALA A 85 6.25 -22.45 5.20
CA ALA A 85 5.53 -23.47 5.93
C ALA A 85 4.60 -22.86 7.00
N ASP A 86 5.06 -21.83 7.72
CA ASP A 86 4.25 -21.18 8.75
C ASP A 86 3.07 -20.41 8.14
N PHE A 87 3.28 -19.76 6.99
CA PHE A 87 2.21 -19.10 6.26
C PHE A 87 1.15 -20.10 5.77
N ALA A 88 1.58 -21.22 5.16
CA ALA A 88 0.66 -22.26 4.69
C ALA A 88 -0.21 -22.82 5.83
N ARG A 89 0.40 -23.15 6.98
CA ARG A 89 -0.32 -23.65 8.16
C ARG A 89 -1.40 -22.70 8.69
N HIS A 90 -1.17 -21.39 8.60
CA HIS A 90 -2.13 -20.39 9.10
C HIS A 90 -3.21 -20.03 8.06
N VAL A 91 -2.93 -20.21 6.77
CA VAL A 91 -3.87 -19.86 5.67
C VAL A 91 -4.70 -21.05 5.20
N GLU A 92 -4.27 -22.30 5.44
CA GLU A 92 -5.01 -23.52 5.07
C GLU A 92 -6.40 -23.65 5.74
N GLY A 93 -6.71 -22.85 6.76
CA GLY A 93 -8.02 -22.84 7.43
C GLY A 93 -9.09 -21.91 6.83
N SER A 94 -8.73 -20.95 5.97
CA SER A 94 -9.67 -19.94 5.44
C SER A 94 -10.18 -20.33 4.05
N GLY A 95 -11.21 -21.18 4.04
CA GLY A 95 -11.87 -21.67 2.84
C GLY A 95 -12.23 -20.57 1.82
N THR A 96 -11.80 -20.81 0.59
CA THR A 96 -12.19 -20.18 -0.67
C THR A 96 -13.64 -19.65 -0.72
N LYS A 97 -13.83 -18.35 -0.95
CA LYS A 97 -15.06 -17.82 -1.56
C LYS A 97 -14.72 -16.96 -2.79
N ARG A 98 -15.00 -17.50 -3.98
CA ARG A 98 -14.80 -16.81 -5.26
C ARG A 98 -15.67 -15.55 -5.31
N ALA A 99 -15.06 -14.38 -5.29
CA ALA A 99 -15.66 -13.15 -5.80
C ALA A 99 -14.59 -12.35 -6.53
N SER A 100 -14.77 -12.15 -7.83
CA SER A 100 -13.86 -11.39 -8.69
C SER A 100 -13.91 -9.91 -8.29
N ILE A 101 -12.88 -9.41 -7.61
CA ILE A 101 -12.80 -8.00 -7.24
C ILE A 101 -12.35 -7.21 -8.47
N THR A 102 -13.31 -6.65 -9.19
CA THR A 102 -13.10 -5.62 -10.20
C THR A 102 -13.78 -4.34 -9.75
N ARG A 103 -12.99 -3.25 -9.64
CA ARG A 103 -13.40 -1.83 -9.59
C ARG A 103 -14.25 -1.39 -8.37
N LEU A 104 -13.63 -0.59 -7.51
CA LEU A 104 -14.23 0.27 -6.46
C LEU A 104 -15.15 -0.40 -5.42
N ASP A 105 -14.67 -0.51 -4.19
CA ASP A 105 -15.56 -0.51 -3.01
C ASP A 105 -14.88 0.25 -1.85
N LEU A 106 -14.44 1.47 -2.16
CA LEU A 106 -13.87 2.42 -1.18
C LEU A 106 -14.95 3.23 -0.46
N GLU A 107 -16.24 3.04 -0.78
CA GLU A 107 -17.34 3.78 -0.14
C GLU A 107 -17.82 3.18 1.19
N SER A 108 -17.53 1.91 1.46
CA SER A 108 -18.05 1.23 2.65
C SER A 108 -17.17 1.36 3.91
N ARG A 109 -16.02 2.04 3.85
CA ARG A 109 -15.00 2.07 4.94
C ARG A 109 -14.85 3.42 5.66
N ASN A 110 -15.82 4.33 5.52
CA ASN A 110 -15.84 5.61 6.24
C ASN A 110 -16.13 5.48 7.76
N GLN A 111 -16.10 4.28 8.32
CA GLN A 111 -16.41 4.02 9.74
C GLN A 111 -15.16 3.77 10.61
N VAL A 112 -13.97 3.61 10.03
CA VAL A 112 -12.75 3.26 10.79
C VAL A 112 -11.98 4.49 11.32
N TRP A 113 -12.33 5.70 10.90
CA TRP A 113 -11.67 6.94 11.34
C TRP A 113 -12.17 7.51 12.69
N LYS A 114 -12.98 6.77 13.47
CA LYS A 114 -13.55 7.26 14.75
C LYS A 114 -12.89 6.73 16.03
N LEU A 115 -11.80 5.97 15.95
CA LEU A 115 -11.17 5.36 17.14
C LEU A 115 -9.72 5.80 17.42
N ALA A 116 -9.28 6.91 16.83
CA ALA A 116 -7.99 7.52 17.14
C ALA A 116 -8.15 9.00 17.50
N SER A 117 -9.13 9.30 18.36
CA SER A 117 -9.35 10.61 19.01
C SER A 117 -9.11 10.46 20.50
#